data_AF-A0AAW9BD04-F1
#
_entry.id   AF-A0AAW9BD04-F1
#
_cell.length_a   1.000
_cell.length_b   1.000
_cell.length_c   1.000
_cell.angle_alpha   90.00
_cell.angle_beta   90.00
_cell.angle_gamma   90.00
#
_symmetry.space_group_name_H-M   'P 1'
#
loop_
_entity.id
_entity.type
_entity.pdbx_description
1 polymer ?
#
loop_
_entity_poly.entity_id
_entity_poly.type
_entity_poly.pdbx_seq_one_letter_code
_entity_poly.pdbx_strand_id
1 'polypeptide(L)'
;KMTPRIAETAKALWYIYLSLTIACAVAFWLAGMTPFDAISHSFSTIAIGGFSTHDASMGYFDSYAINLITVVFLLISACNFTLHFAAFASGGVHPKYYWKDPEFRAFIFIQVLLFLVCFLLLLKHHSYTSPYDAFDQALFQTVSISTTAGFTTTGFADWPLFLPVLLLFSSFIGGCAGSTGGGMKV
;
A
#
# COMPACT_ATOMS: atom_id res chain seq x y z
N LYS A 1 32.53 -13.72 -8.40
CA LYS A 1 32.71 -12.46 -7.63
C LYS A 1 31.68 -11.47 -8.15
N MET A 2 30.70 -11.06 -7.33
CA MET A 2 29.74 -10.01 -7.73
C MET A 2 30.52 -8.72 -8.01
N THR A 3 30.25 -8.08 -9.15
CA THR A 3 30.95 -6.88 -9.57
C THR A 3 30.62 -5.74 -8.60
N PRO A 4 31.58 -4.84 -8.28
CA PRO A 4 31.43 -3.80 -7.24
C PRO A 4 30.20 -2.88 -7.44
N ARG A 5 29.68 -2.75 -8.67
CA ARG A 5 28.42 -2.03 -8.95
C ARG A 5 27.17 -2.71 -8.37
N ILE A 6 27.12 -4.03 -8.30
CA ILE A 6 25.95 -4.78 -7.78
C ILE A 6 25.81 -4.57 -6.26
N ALA A 7 26.93 -4.58 -5.53
CA ALA A 7 26.93 -4.38 -4.09
C ALA A 7 26.46 -2.97 -3.69
N GLU A 8 26.85 -1.95 -4.46
CA GLU A 8 26.42 -0.56 -4.22
C GLU A 8 24.93 -0.36 -4.49
N THR A 9 24.40 -0.94 -5.58
CA THR A 9 22.95 -0.91 -5.84
C THR A 9 22.16 -1.64 -4.75
N ALA A 10 22.63 -2.80 -4.29
CA ALA A 10 21.97 -3.55 -3.22
C ALA A 10 21.94 -2.77 -1.89
N LYS A 11 23.04 -2.11 -1.51
CA LYS A 11 23.08 -1.22 -0.33
C LYS A 11 22.08 -0.08 -0.45
N ALA A 12 22.00 0.56 -1.62
CA ALA A 12 21.08 1.67 -1.83
C ALA A 12 19.61 1.25 -1.66
N LEU A 13 19.22 0.10 -2.24
CA LEU A 13 17.87 -0.45 -2.06
C LEU A 13 17.58 -0.78 -0.60
N TRP A 14 18.56 -1.34 0.12
CA TRP A 14 18.42 -1.64 1.54
C TRP A 14 18.23 -0.38 2.39
N TYR A 15 18.98 0.69 2.12
CA TYR A 15 18.78 1.97 2.81
C TYR A 15 17.40 2.57 2.55
N ILE A 16 16.89 2.49 1.32
CA ILE A 16 15.53 2.93 1.00
C ILE A 16 14.51 2.13 1.82
N TYR A 17 14.60 0.81 1.78
CA TYR A 17 13.71 -0.07 2.54
C TYR A 17 13.73 0.24 4.04
N LEU A 18 14.92 0.34 4.64
CA LEU A 18 15.08 0.65 6.06
C LEU A 18 14.51 2.02 6.40
N SER A 19 14.79 3.04 5.59
CA SER A 19 14.30 4.40 5.82
C SER A 19 12.77 4.48 5.76
N LEU A 20 12.15 3.80 4.78
CA LEU A 20 10.70 3.70 4.66
C LEU A 20 10.08 2.95 5.84
N THR A 21 10.73 1.88 6.30
CA THR A 21 10.27 1.10 7.46
C THR A 21 10.29 1.94 8.73
N ILE A 22 11.38 2.65 9.00
CA ILE A 22 11.48 3.55 10.16
C ILE A 22 10.45 4.67 10.06
N ALA A 23 10.29 5.29 8.88
CA ALA A 23 9.30 6.35 8.69
C ALA A 23 7.87 5.85 8.93
N CYS A 24 7.56 4.63 8.46
CA CYS A 24 6.27 3.98 8.66
C CYS A 24 6.01 3.65 10.14
N ALA A 25 7.00 3.09 10.85
CA ALA A 25 6.90 2.82 12.29
C ALA A 25 6.64 4.11 13.09
N VAL A 26 7.38 5.18 12.80
CA VAL A 26 7.19 6.48 13.46
C VAL A 26 5.80 7.04 13.17
N ALA A 27 5.34 6.98 11.91
CA ALA A 27 4.00 7.46 11.55
C ALA A 27 2.90 6.69 12.30
N PHE A 28 2.97 5.36 12.36
CA PHE A 28 2.02 4.55 13.12
C PHE A 28 2.05 4.83 14.62
N TRP A 29 3.24 5.00 15.20
CA TRP A 29 3.38 5.34 16.61
C TRP A 29 2.78 6.71 16.92
N LEU A 30 3.04 7.73 16.08
CA LEU A 30 2.45 9.06 16.22
C LEU A 30 0.93 9.07 16.02
N ALA A 31 0.40 8.12 15.23
CA ALA A 31 -1.04 7.93 15.04
C ALA A 31 -1.73 7.17 16.20
N GLY A 32 -0.96 6.72 17.21
CA GLY A 32 -1.51 6.16 18.45
C GLY A 32 -1.28 4.66 18.64
N MET A 33 -0.58 3.96 17.75
CA MET A 33 -0.20 2.56 17.98
C MET A 33 0.78 2.42 19.14
N THR A 34 0.75 1.28 19.84
CA THR A 34 1.84 0.94 20.77
C THR A 34 3.16 0.79 20.00
N PRO A 35 4.33 1.01 20.62
CA PRO A 35 5.61 0.84 19.93
C PRO A 35 5.78 -0.55 19.28
N PHE A 36 5.30 -1.60 19.93
CA PHE A 36 5.35 -2.96 19.40
C PHE A 36 4.47 -3.13 18.17
N ASP A 37 3.22 -2.64 18.22
CA ASP A 37 2.30 -2.67 17.09
C ASP A 37 2.85 -1.84 15.92
N ALA A 38 3.35 -0.64 16.19
CA ALA A 38 3.86 0.28 15.19
C ALA A 38 5.05 -0.32 14.42
N ILE A 39 6.01 -0.91 15.13
CA ILE A 39 7.17 -1.57 14.51
C ILE A 39 6.71 -2.81 13.72
N SER A 40 5.86 -3.66 14.29
CA SER A 40 5.41 -4.89 13.63
C SER A 40 4.61 -4.61 12.36
N HIS A 41 3.68 -3.66 12.42
CA HIS A 41 2.90 -3.23 11.25
C HIS A 41 3.75 -2.50 10.23
N SER A 42 4.81 -1.77 10.61
CA SER A 42 5.73 -1.16 9.65
C SER A 42 6.46 -2.20 8.80
N PHE A 43 6.98 -3.27 9.42
CA PHE A 43 7.62 -4.36 8.69
C PHE A 43 6.65 -5.03 7.74
N SER A 44 5.43 -5.31 8.23
CA SER A 44 4.39 -5.93 7.43
C SER A 44 3.91 -5.05 6.27
N THR A 45 3.81 -3.73 6.48
CA THR A 45 3.34 -2.78 5.45
C THR A 45 4.38 -2.58 4.35
N ILE A 46 5.65 -2.35 4.70
CA ILE A 46 6.69 -2.11 3.69
C ILE A 46 7.03 -3.38 2.90
N ALA A 47 6.97 -4.54 3.55
CA ALA A 47 7.12 -5.83 2.88
C ALA A 47 5.88 -6.25 2.08
N ILE A 48 4.75 -5.54 2.21
CA ILE A 48 3.44 -5.92 1.65
C ILE A 48 3.06 -7.36 2.10
N GLY A 49 3.25 -7.63 3.40
CA GLY A 49 3.02 -8.94 4.00
C GLY A 49 1.62 -9.15 4.60
N GLY A 50 0.92 -8.08 4.99
CA GLY A 50 -0.46 -8.18 5.51
C GLY A 50 -0.62 -8.76 6.91
N PHE A 51 0.47 -9.18 7.54
CA PHE A 51 0.46 -9.68 8.92
C PHE A 51 0.17 -8.56 9.92
N SER A 52 -0.71 -8.85 10.87
CA SER A 52 -1.09 -7.95 11.97
C SER A 52 -0.78 -8.63 13.31
N THR A 53 -0.54 -7.82 14.34
CA THR A 53 -0.40 -8.28 15.73
C THR A 53 -1.74 -8.62 16.38
N HIS A 54 -2.86 -8.25 15.73
CA HIS A 54 -4.22 -8.44 16.20
C HIS A 54 -5.07 -9.21 15.18
N ASP A 55 -5.99 -10.04 15.66
CA ASP A 55 -6.88 -10.87 14.84
C ASP A 55 -7.77 -10.04 13.90
N ALA A 56 -8.23 -8.87 14.35
CA ALA A 56 -9.03 -7.94 13.56
C ALA A 56 -8.20 -7.13 12.54
N SER A 57 -6.93 -7.49 12.32
CA SER A 57 -6.02 -6.78 11.42
C SER A 57 -5.94 -5.27 11.74
N MET A 58 -5.91 -4.40 10.73
CA MET A 58 -5.94 -2.95 10.93
C MET A 58 -7.27 -2.45 11.50
N GLY A 59 -8.33 -3.25 11.41
CA GLY A 59 -9.63 -2.97 12.02
C GLY A 59 -9.59 -2.86 13.56
N TYR A 60 -8.59 -3.45 14.22
CA TYR A 60 -8.38 -3.31 15.66
C TYR A 60 -8.21 -1.86 16.11
N PHE A 61 -7.54 -1.04 15.30
CA PHE A 61 -7.18 0.32 15.68
C PHE A 61 -8.29 1.35 15.46
N ASP A 62 -9.33 0.99 14.70
CA ASP A 62 -10.51 1.83 14.41
C ASP A 62 -10.17 3.31 14.14
N SER A 63 -9.18 3.55 13.26
CA SER A 63 -8.58 4.86 13.06
C SER A 63 -8.35 5.17 11.59
N TYR A 64 -9.05 6.19 11.10
CA TYR A 64 -8.87 6.74 9.75
C TYR A 64 -7.42 7.18 9.48
N ALA A 65 -6.73 7.69 10.51
CA ALA A 65 -5.35 8.12 10.37
C ALA A 65 -4.42 6.93 10.09
N ILE A 66 -4.61 5.82 10.81
CA ILE A 66 -3.85 4.58 10.61
C ILE A 66 -4.16 3.96 9.25
N ASN A 67 -5.42 3.97 8.83
CA ASN A 67 -5.84 3.47 7.52
C ASN A 67 -5.16 4.27 6.40
N LEU A 68 -5.16 5.60 6.49
CA LEU A 68 -4.53 6.47 5.50
C LEU A 68 -3.01 6.29 5.47
N ILE A 69 -2.35 6.19 6.64
CA ILE A 69 -0.91 5.92 6.73
C ILE A 69 -0.59 4.58 6.03
N THR A 70 -1.37 3.53 6.32
CA THR A 70 -1.20 2.22 5.70
C THR A 70 -1.32 2.31 4.18
N VAL A 71 -2.37 2.97 3.67
CA VAL A 71 -2.58 3.18 2.23
C VAL A 71 -1.38 3.86 1.59
N VAL A 72 -0.90 4.97 2.17
CA VAL A 72 0.23 5.72 1.62
C VAL A 72 1.48 4.85 1.54
N PHE A 73 1.82 4.14 2.62
CA PHE A 73 3.01 3.30 2.64
C PHE A 73 2.88 2.06 1.75
N LEU A 74 1.69 1.49 1.59
CA LEU A 74 1.44 0.41 0.63
C LEU A 74 1.64 0.88 -0.82
N LEU A 75 1.12 2.05 -1.18
CA LEU A 75 1.32 2.62 -2.52
C LEU A 75 2.80 2.86 -2.80
N ILE A 76 3.53 3.43 -1.83
CA ILE A 76 4.98 3.63 -1.94
C ILE A 76 5.69 2.30 -2.11
N SER A 77 5.32 1.28 -1.33
CA SER A 77 5.98 -0.04 -1.35
C SER A 77 5.67 -0.85 -2.61
N ALA A 78 4.48 -0.67 -3.18
CA ALA A 78 4.06 -1.29 -4.43
C ALA A 78 4.70 -0.65 -5.67
N CYS A 79 5.35 0.50 -5.53
CA CYS A 79 6.14 1.13 -6.58
C CYS A 79 7.51 0.46 -6.72
N ASN A 80 8.10 0.58 -7.92
CA ASN A 80 9.43 0.07 -8.20
C ASN A 80 10.48 0.78 -7.31
N PHE A 81 11.25 0.02 -6.52
CA PHE A 81 12.26 0.60 -5.61
C PHE A 81 13.42 1.28 -6.36
N THR A 82 13.67 0.92 -7.62
CA THR A 82 14.65 1.62 -8.45
C THR A 82 14.17 3.01 -8.86
N LEU A 83 12.85 3.25 -8.96
CA LEU A 83 12.29 4.59 -9.16
C LEU A 83 12.47 5.45 -7.91
N HIS A 84 12.28 4.88 -6.73
CA HIS A 84 12.61 5.57 -5.47
C HIS A 84 14.06 6.02 -5.48
N PHE A 85 14.99 5.12 -5.79
CA PHE A 85 16.40 5.48 -5.91
C PHE A 85 16.64 6.60 -6.94
N ALA A 86 16.07 6.50 -8.14
CA ALA A 86 16.21 7.53 -9.18
C ALA A 86 15.65 8.89 -8.76
N ALA A 87 14.56 8.92 -7.99
CA ALA A 87 13.92 10.14 -7.50
C ALA A 87 14.73 10.85 -6.41
N PHE A 88 15.59 10.13 -5.67
CA PHE A 88 16.41 10.67 -4.58
C PHE A 88 17.91 10.80 -4.91
N ALA A 89 18.41 10.14 -5.95
CA ALA A 89 19.86 10.08 -6.27
C ALA A 89 20.46 11.40 -6.80
N SER A 90 19.64 12.37 -7.23
CA SER A 90 20.12 13.59 -7.91
C SER A 90 20.45 14.76 -6.99
N GLY A 91 20.54 14.56 -5.67
CA GLY A 91 20.75 15.66 -4.71
C GLY A 91 19.48 16.47 -4.40
N GLY A 92 18.30 15.96 -4.76
CA GLY A 92 16.99 16.54 -4.52
C GLY A 92 15.88 15.52 -4.75
N VAL A 93 14.63 15.87 -4.39
CA VAL A 93 13.44 15.04 -4.65
C VAL A 93 12.87 15.42 -6.01
N HIS A 94 12.86 14.47 -6.95
CA HIS A 94 12.35 14.71 -8.30
C HIS A 94 11.17 13.79 -8.64
N PRO A 95 9.93 14.14 -8.23
CA PRO A 95 8.74 13.31 -8.46
C PRO A 95 8.44 13.07 -9.95
N LYS A 96 8.99 13.91 -10.84
CA LYS A 96 8.85 13.79 -12.29
C LYS A 96 9.38 12.46 -12.84
N TYR A 97 10.30 11.78 -12.14
CA TYR A 97 10.79 10.47 -12.58
C TYR A 97 9.71 9.39 -12.52
N TYR A 98 8.85 9.40 -11.49
CA TYR A 98 7.72 8.47 -11.42
C TYR A 98 6.74 8.67 -12.59
N TRP A 99 6.42 9.91 -12.94
CA TRP A 99 5.45 10.18 -14.01
C TRP A 99 5.98 9.95 -15.43
N LYS A 100 7.30 9.74 -15.59
CA LYS A 100 7.88 9.32 -16.87
C LYS A 100 7.78 7.81 -17.07
N ASP A 101 7.63 7.07 -15.99
CA ASP A 101 7.57 5.62 -16.02
C ASP A 101 6.15 5.15 -16.38
N PRO A 102 6.00 4.33 -17.45
CA PRO A 102 4.70 3.85 -17.87
C PRO A 102 4.08 2.85 -16.88
N GLU A 103 4.89 2.04 -16.17
CA GLU A 103 4.39 1.07 -15.17
C GLU A 103 3.77 1.82 -13.99
N PHE A 104 4.46 2.81 -13.44
CA PHE A 104 3.95 3.64 -12.35
C PHE A 104 2.63 4.32 -12.71
N ARG A 105 2.53 4.87 -13.93
CA ARG A 105 1.30 5.51 -14.42
C ARG A 105 0.15 4.52 -14.55
N ALA A 106 0.41 3.33 -15.07
CA ALA A 106 -0.59 2.27 -15.18
C ALA A 106 -1.03 1.79 -13.80
N PHE A 107 -0.10 1.61 -12.87
CA PHE A 107 -0.37 1.20 -11.48
C PHE A 107 -1.28 2.20 -10.77
N ILE A 108 -0.95 3.49 -10.78
CA ILE A 108 -1.78 4.53 -10.17
C ILE A 108 -3.15 4.62 -10.86
N PHE A 109 -3.21 4.48 -12.18
CA PHE A 109 -4.47 4.47 -12.90
C PHE A 109 -5.39 3.32 -12.46
N ILE A 110 -4.84 2.10 -12.37
CA ILE A 110 -5.58 0.91 -11.90
C ILE A 110 -6.08 1.14 -10.47
N GLN A 111 -5.22 1.66 -9.59
CA GLN A 111 -5.59 1.89 -8.19
C GLN A 111 -6.73 2.91 -8.05
N VAL A 112 -6.65 4.04 -8.77
CA VAL A 112 -7.68 5.07 -8.76
C VAL A 112 -8.99 4.54 -9.34
N LEU A 113 -8.92 3.76 -10.42
CA LEU A 113 -10.09 3.16 -11.04
C LEU A 113 -10.79 2.17 -10.09
N LEU A 114 -10.04 1.27 -9.46
CA LEU A 114 -10.58 0.32 -8.48
C LEU A 114 -11.21 1.04 -7.30
N PHE A 115 -10.51 2.02 -6.74
CA PHE A 115 -11.04 2.87 -5.67
C PHE A 115 -12.37 3.52 -6.04
N LEU A 116 -12.43 4.19 -7.20
CA LEU A 116 -13.64 4.89 -7.64
C LEU A 116 -14.82 3.92 -7.86
N VAL A 117 -14.57 2.77 -8.48
CA VAL A 117 -15.62 1.75 -8.69
C VAL A 117 -16.17 1.24 -7.36
N CYS A 118 -15.29 0.88 -6.41
CA CYS A 118 -15.70 0.44 -5.08
C CYS A 118 -16.45 1.55 -4.33
N PHE A 119 -15.90 2.75 -4.27
CA PHE A 119 -16.49 3.88 -3.56
C PHE A 119 -17.89 4.23 -4.08
N LEU A 120 -18.05 4.37 -5.40
CA LEU A 120 -19.35 4.71 -6.01
C LEU A 120 -20.41 3.61 -5.76
N LEU A 121 -20.01 2.34 -5.78
CA LEU A 121 -20.93 1.23 -5.51
C LEU A 121 -21.32 1.17 -4.02
N LEU A 122 -20.40 1.41 -3.10
CA LEU A 122 -20.71 1.47 -1.67
C LEU A 122 -21.68 2.61 -1.35
N LEU A 123 -21.51 3.77 -1.99
CA LEU A 123 -22.46 4.88 -1.86
C LEU A 123 -23.84 4.51 -2.42
N LYS A 124 -23.89 3.88 -3.59
CA LYS A 124 -25.14 3.48 -4.24
C LYS A 124 -25.93 2.46 -3.42
N HIS A 125 -25.24 1.53 -2.76
CA HIS A 125 -25.86 0.48 -1.94
C HIS A 125 -26.11 0.90 -0.49
N HIS A 126 -25.77 2.14 -0.12
CA HIS A 126 -25.87 2.64 1.26
C HIS A 126 -25.22 1.69 2.28
N SER A 127 -24.08 1.09 1.91
CA SER A 127 -23.38 0.09 2.74
C SER A 127 -22.79 0.69 4.02
N TYR A 128 -22.59 2.01 4.05
CA TYR A 128 -22.13 2.75 5.21
C TYR A 128 -23.05 3.95 5.45
N THR A 129 -23.18 4.35 6.72
CA THR A 129 -24.01 5.48 7.16
C THR A 129 -23.42 6.82 6.73
N SER A 130 -22.09 6.95 6.74
CA SER A 130 -21.37 8.15 6.32
C SER A 130 -20.64 7.94 4.99
N PRO A 131 -20.71 8.91 4.05
CA PRO A 131 -19.86 8.90 2.86
C PRO A 131 -18.36 8.91 3.18
N TYR A 132 -17.97 9.46 4.34
CA TYR A 132 -16.58 9.46 4.78
C TYR A 132 -16.09 8.06 5.15
N ASP A 133 -16.96 7.25 5.78
CA ASP A 133 -16.64 5.86 6.10
C ASP A 133 -16.54 5.03 4.82
N ALA A 134 -17.48 5.22 3.89
CA ALA A 134 -17.41 4.57 2.59
C ALA A 134 -16.12 4.94 1.84
N PHE A 135 -15.66 6.18 1.94
CA PHE A 135 -14.41 6.64 1.32
C PHE A 135 -13.20 5.95 1.94
N ASP A 136 -13.07 5.98 3.26
CA ASP A 136 -11.96 5.37 3.99
C ASP A 136 -11.88 3.87 3.73
N GLN A 137 -13.01 3.17 3.87
CA GLN A 137 -13.08 1.72 3.69
C GLN A 137 -12.84 1.32 2.23
N ALA A 138 -13.39 2.05 1.24
CA ALA A 138 -13.09 1.83 -0.17
C ALA A 138 -11.60 2.00 -0.46
N LEU A 139 -11.00 3.09 0.01
CA LEU A 139 -9.60 3.41 -0.24
C LEU A 139 -8.67 2.36 0.39
N PHE A 140 -8.90 2.04 1.66
CA PHE A 140 -8.09 1.09 2.40
C PHE A 140 -8.12 -0.31 1.78
N GLN A 141 -9.32 -0.87 1.58
CA GLN A 141 -9.48 -2.26 1.12
C GLN A 141 -9.01 -2.42 -0.33
N THR A 142 -9.31 -1.45 -1.20
CA THR A 142 -8.88 -1.52 -2.61
C THR A 142 -7.36 -1.47 -2.75
N VAL A 143 -6.68 -0.59 -2.00
CA VAL A 143 -5.22 -0.51 -2.02
C VAL A 143 -4.63 -1.77 -1.41
N SER A 144 -5.06 -2.15 -0.22
CA SER A 144 -4.55 -3.34 0.49
C SER A 144 -4.62 -4.61 -0.34
N ILE A 145 -5.77 -4.89 -0.98
CA ILE A 145 -5.97 -6.11 -1.75
C ILE A 145 -5.28 -6.01 -3.12
N SER A 146 -5.38 -4.88 -3.81
CA SER A 146 -4.74 -4.71 -5.13
C SER A 146 -3.22 -4.76 -5.03
N THR A 147 -2.61 -4.24 -3.96
CA THR A 147 -1.15 -4.35 -3.74
C THR A 147 -0.73 -5.70 -3.19
N THR A 148 -1.66 -6.64 -2.99
CA THR A 148 -1.46 -7.98 -2.38
C THR A 148 -0.99 -7.96 -0.93
N ALA A 149 -1.27 -6.89 -0.18
CA ALA A 149 -1.01 -6.86 1.26
C ALA A 149 -2.05 -7.68 2.00
N GLY A 150 -3.34 -7.46 1.73
CA GLY A 150 -4.40 -8.22 2.37
C GLY A 150 -4.67 -7.86 3.84
N PHE A 151 -4.22 -6.68 4.29
CA PHE A 151 -4.79 -6.08 5.50
C PHE A 151 -6.29 -5.84 5.33
N THR A 152 -7.04 -5.99 6.41
CA THR A 152 -8.48 -5.76 6.44
C THR A 152 -8.86 -4.85 7.61
N THR A 153 -9.89 -4.06 7.43
CA THR A 153 -10.52 -3.21 8.47
C THR A 153 -11.88 -3.78 8.85
N THR A 154 -12.75 -3.93 7.86
CA THR A 154 -14.02 -4.66 7.93
C THR A 154 -14.00 -5.85 6.98
N GLY A 155 -14.91 -6.79 7.16
CA GLY A 155 -15.13 -7.87 6.20
C GLY A 155 -15.60 -7.31 4.86
N PHE A 156 -14.71 -7.13 3.89
CA PHE A 156 -15.12 -6.79 2.52
C PHE A 156 -16.00 -7.89 1.91
N ALA A 157 -16.02 -9.10 2.50
CA ALA A 157 -16.94 -10.17 2.15
C ALA A 157 -18.42 -9.78 2.31
N ASP A 158 -18.73 -8.83 3.20
CA ASP A 158 -20.10 -8.35 3.41
C ASP A 158 -20.52 -7.25 2.43
N TRP A 159 -19.60 -6.79 1.57
CA TRP A 159 -19.90 -5.83 0.51
C TRP A 159 -20.78 -6.44 -0.57
N PRO A 160 -21.50 -5.61 -1.36
CA PRO A 160 -22.28 -6.09 -2.50
C PRO A 160 -21.47 -7.07 -3.37
N LEU A 161 -22.05 -8.23 -3.71
CA LEU A 161 -21.38 -9.44 -4.21
C LEU A 161 -20.37 -9.23 -5.36
N PHE A 162 -20.55 -8.16 -6.16
CA PHE A 162 -19.62 -7.79 -7.22
C PHE A 162 -18.26 -7.29 -6.68
N LEU A 163 -18.22 -6.55 -5.58
CA LEU A 163 -17.00 -5.92 -5.05
C LEU A 163 -15.97 -6.93 -4.52
N PRO A 164 -16.33 -7.95 -3.70
CA PRO A 164 -15.38 -8.96 -3.27
C PRO A 164 -14.71 -9.68 -4.45
N VAL A 165 -15.50 -10.01 -5.49
CA VAL A 165 -15.01 -10.68 -6.69
C VAL A 165 -14.06 -9.77 -7.47
N LEU A 166 -14.41 -8.49 -7.65
CA LEU A 166 -13.56 -7.50 -8.29
C LEU A 166 -12.21 -7.36 -7.57
N LEU A 167 -12.24 -7.25 -6.24
CA LEU A 167 -11.04 -7.14 -5.41
C LEU A 167 -10.18 -8.40 -5.48
N LEU A 168 -10.79 -9.58 -5.47
CA LEU A 168 -10.07 -10.84 -5.66
C LEU A 168 -9.36 -10.90 -7.02
N PHE A 169 -10.00 -10.42 -8.10
CA PHE A 169 -9.32 -10.35 -9.39
C PHE A 169 -8.22 -9.29 -9.42
N SER A 170 -8.39 -8.17 -8.72
CA SER A 170 -7.37 -7.12 -8.65
C SER A 170 -6.07 -7.59 -7.98
N SER A 171 -6.13 -8.52 -7.02
CA SER A 171 -4.92 -9.04 -6.36
C SER A 171 -4.01 -9.83 -7.30
N PHE A 172 -4.47 -10.23 -8.50
CA PHE A 172 -3.59 -10.83 -9.50
C PHE A 172 -2.69 -9.81 -10.22
N ILE A 173 -3.06 -8.53 -10.25
CA ILE A 173 -2.32 -7.45 -10.95
C ILE A 173 -1.20 -6.87 -10.07
N GLY A 174 -1.33 -6.95 -8.74
CA GLY A 174 -0.24 -6.66 -7.81
C GLY A 174 0.46 -5.30 -7.97
N GLY A 175 1.76 -5.27 -7.65
CA GLY A 175 2.61 -4.08 -7.72
C GLY A 175 3.44 -3.96 -9.01
N CYS A 176 4.22 -2.88 -9.15
CA CYS A 176 5.13 -2.66 -10.28
C CYS A 176 6.31 -3.67 -10.27
N ALA A 177 7.02 -3.84 -11.38
CA ALA A 177 8.24 -4.64 -11.38
C ALA A 177 9.30 -4.05 -10.42
N GLY A 178 9.98 -4.89 -9.64
CA GLY A 178 10.95 -4.41 -8.63
C GLY A 178 10.35 -3.74 -7.38
N SER A 179 9.05 -3.92 -7.13
CA SER A 179 8.38 -3.60 -5.86
C SER A 179 8.40 -4.77 -4.87
N THR A 180 7.93 -4.54 -3.64
CA THR A 180 7.75 -5.60 -2.62
C THR A 180 6.45 -6.40 -2.78
N GLY A 181 5.54 -5.96 -3.66
CA GLY A 181 4.26 -6.63 -3.91
C GLY A 181 4.41 -7.95 -4.67
N GLY A 182 3.38 -8.80 -4.60
CA GLY A 182 3.26 -10.02 -5.39
C GLY A 182 2.58 -9.79 -6.74
N GLY A 183 2.04 -10.87 -7.33
CA GLY A 183 1.17 -10.83 -8.51
C GLY A 183 1.88 -10.76 -9.87
N MET A 184 1.07 -10.68 -10.93
CA MET A 184 1.51 -10.34 -12.28
C MET A 184 1.81 -8.86 -12.33
N LYS A 185 3.09 -8.50 -12.45
CA LYS A 185 3.51 -7.10 -12.48
C LYS A 185 2.78 -6.30 -13.56
N VAL A 186 2.30 -5.11 -13.17
CA VAL A 186 1.76 -4.08 -14.08
C VAL A 186 2.79 -3.73 -15.15
#